data_AF-A0A3B0P9Y4-F1
#
_entry.id   AF-A0A3B0P9Y4-F1
#
_cell.length_a   1.000
_cell.length_b   1.000
_cell.length_c   1.000
_cell.angle_alpha   90.00
_cell.angle_beta   90.00
_cell.angle_gamma   90.00
#
_symmetry.space_group_name_H-M   'P 1'
#
loop_
_entity.id
_entity.type
_entity.pdbx_description
1 polymer ?
#
loop_
_entity_poly.entity_id
_entity_poly.type
_entity_poly.pdbx_seq_one_letter_code
_entity_poly.pdbx_strand_id
1 'polypeptide(L)'
;MKLKKLNKSFYDKSYYQSEKIPTRKILKTLFKYVLYYKKELYIAIVYSLLQTVFYTIGAFLVGKIIGIFFEPIIYGQKAISDFGDLNFFFYLLGLSLCFILYAIFRYLELRSYIDISYKTTQNLRKEIYHKLQNTPLYYLDTKKDGDLITLLIIDINNVSNSLFQTISGFFNSLLSLIFAIVAMNLVSSLLSLIVMPTAFLIYFSVFLYIRRSQKHFHANTQAFARLNSFVKEMLNNAKVTNVFHKQKFVYKNLKKITNDIQNISYKGDVISRSFDIFYSW
;
A
#
# COMPACT_ATOMS: atom_id res chain seq x y z
N MET A 1 3.65 -16.60 50.45
CA MET A 1 2.71 -15.45 50.43
C MET A 1 2.68 -14.62 49.13
N LYS A 2 3.38 -15.03 48.04
CA LYS A 2 3.42 -14.30 46.74
C LYS A 2 2.50 -14.83 45.64
N LEU A 3 1.81 -15.97 45.84
CA LEU A 3 0.94 -16.58 44.83
C LEU A 3 -0.52 -16.06 44.84
N LYS A 4 -0.95 -15.35 45.90
CA LYS A 4 -2.31 -14.80 45.99
C LYS A 4 -2.50 -13.45 45.29
N LYS A 5 -1.41 -12.73 44.97
CA LYS A 5 -1.47 -11.44 44.26
C LYS A 5 -1.49 -11.58 42.72
N LEU A 6 -1.10 -12.73 42.17
CA LEU A 6 -1.19 -13.00 40.73
C LEU A 6 -2.61 -13.38 40.29
N ASN A 7 -3.44 -13.92 41.18
CA ASN A 7 -4.77 -14.39 40.82
C ASN A 7 -5.84 -13.28 40.76
N LYS A 8 -5.63 -12.16 41.48
CA LYS A 8 -6.62 -11.06 41.51
C LYS A 8 -6.58 -10.15 40.27
N SER A 9 -5.49 -10.17 39.51
CA SER A 9 -5.32 -9.36 38.29
C SER A 9 -6.03 -9.95 37.07
N PHE A 10 -6.34 -11.25 37.06
CA PHE A 10 -7.00 -11.92 35.92
C PHE A 10 -8.52 -11.76 35.90
N TYR A 11 -9.13 -11.33 37.01
CA TYR A 11 -10.59 -11.16 37.14
C TYR A 11 -11.06 -9.71 36.94
N ASP A 12 -10.14 -8.77 36.71
CA ASP A 12 -10.48 -7.36 36.55
C ASP A 12 -10.87 -7.07 35.09
N LYS A 13 -12.17 -6.85 34.83
CA LYS A 13 -12.71 -6.52 33.50
C LYS A 13 -12.04 -5.27 32.89
N SER A 14 -11.37 -4.44 33.69
CA SER A 14 -10.60 -3.27 33.24
C SER A 14 -9.39 -3.63 32.37
N TYR A 15 -8.83 -4.84 32.47
CA TYR A 15 -7.69 -5.28 31.65
C TYR A 15 -8.05 -5.54 30.17
N TYR A 16 -9.33 -5.70 29.86
CA TYR A 16 -9.83 -6.00 28.50
C TYR A 16 -10.45 -4.79 27.79
N GLN A 17 -10.50 -3.62 28.45
CA GLN A 17 -10.73 -2.36 27.74
C GLN A 17 -9.47 -2.06 26.94
N SER A 18 -9.54 -2.25 25.63
CA SER A 18 -8.44 -1.93 24.74
C SER A 18 -8.09 -0.45 24.87
N GLU A 19 -7.07 -0.16 25.66
CA GLU A 19 -6.37 1.11 25.63
C GLU A 19 -6.13 1.44 24.16
N LYS A 20 -6.55 2.63 23.70
CA LYS A 20 -6.30 3.05 22.32
C LYS A 20 -4.80 3.13 22.10
N ILE A 21 -4.20 2.04 21.61
CA ILE A 21 -2.76 1.96 21.36
C ILE A 21 -2.44 3.00 20.29
N PRO A 22 -1.50 3.93 20.54
CA PRO A 22 -1.17 4.95 19.56
C PRO A 22 -0.63 4.30 18.29
N THR A 23 -1.07 4.76 17.12
CA THR A 23 -0.72 4.21 15.80
C THR A 23 0.79 4.11 15.59
N ARG A 24 1.56 5.06 16.12
CA ARG A 24 3.04 5.04 16.09
C ARG A 24 3.64 3.81 16.80
N LYS A 25 3.05 3.40 17.92
CA LYS A 25 3.53 2.22 18.68
C LYS A 25 3.21 0.93 17.92
N ILE A 26 2.05 0.87 17.27
CA ILE A 26 1.68 -0.26 16.39
C ILE A 26 2.68 -0.36 15.24
N LEU A 27 2.90 0.74 14.50
CA LEU A 27 3.87 0.78 13.40
C LEU A 27 5.26 0.35 13.87
N LYS A 28 5.76 0.88 15.00
CA LYS A 28 7.08 0.51 15.53
C LYS A 28 7.18 -0.97 15.87
N THR A 29 6.13 -1.54 16.46
CA THR A 29 6.07 -2.98 16.78
C THR A 29 6.09 -3.81 15.50
N LEU A 30 5.27 -3.46 14.52
CA LEU A 30 5.19 -4.16 13.25
C LEU A 30 6.50 -4.08 12.44
N PHE A 31 7.14 -2.91 12.42
CA PHE A 31 8.48 -2.73 11.85
C PHE A 31 9.52 -3.61 12.54
N LYS A 32 9.42 -3.84 13.85
CA LYS A 32 10.33 -4.74 14.58
C LYS A 32 10.24 -6.18 14.07
N TYR A 33 9.05 -6.65 13.68
CA TYR A 33 8.87 -7.99 13.10
C TYR A 33 9.55 -8.14 11.73
N VAL A 34 9.44 -7.12 10.88
CA VAL A 34 10.13 -7.13 9.58
C VAL A 34 11.64 -6.97 9.75
N LEU A 35 12.07 -6.10 10.67
CA LEU A 35 13.48 -5.92 11.06
C LEU A 35 14.07 -7.13 11.80
N TYR A 36 13.32 -8.20 12.02
CA TYR A 36 13.93 -9.46 12.43
C TYR A 36 14.74 -10.08 11.26
N TYR A 37 14.27 -9.90 10.02
CA TYR A 37 14.89 -10.40 8.79
C TYR A 37 15.77 -9.33 8.11
N LYS A 38 16.66 -8.69 8.87
CA LYS A 38 17.47 -7.55 8.38
C LYS A 38 18.36 -7.89 7.19
N LYS A 39 18.87 -9.12 7.12
CA LYS A 39 19.78 -9.57 6.06
C LYS A 39 19.04 -9.64 4.73
N GLU A 40 17.87 -10.29 4.73
CA GLU A 40 17.00 -10.38 3.56
C GLU A 40 16.49 -9.00 3.13
N LEU A 41 16.15 -8.15 4.10
CA LEU A 41 15.73 -6.78 3.83
C LEU A 41 16.85 -5.95 3.20
N TYR A 42 18.09 -6.07 3.69
CA TYR A 42 19.24 -5.39 3.11
C TYR A 42 19.49 -5.85 1.66
N ILE A 43 19.42 -7.17 1.41
CA ILE A 43 19.54 -7.73 0.06
C ILE A 43 18.44 -7.19 -0.87
N ALA A 44 17.19 -7.12 -0.39
CA ALA A 44 16.08 -6.57 -1.16
C ALA A 44 16.29 -5.09 -1.51
N ILE A 45 16.80 -4.28 -0.57
CA ILE A 45 17.15 -2.87 -0.83
C ILE A 45 18.27 -2.75 -1.87
N VAL A 46 19.28 -3.63 -1.82
CA VAL A 46 20.35 -3.65 -2.84
C VAL A 46 19.79 -3.97 -4.22
N TYR A 47 18.88 -4.95 -4.34
CA TYR A 47 18.21 -5.24 -5.62
C TYR A 47 17.33 -4.09 -6.11
N SER A 48 16.62 -3.41 -5.20
CA SER A 48 15.85 -2.20 -5.51
C SER A 48 16.76 -1.08 -6.03
N LEU A 49 17.93 -0.87 -5.43
CA LEU A 49 18.91 0.09 -5.92
C LEU A 49 19.40 -0.29 -7.33
N LEU A 50 19.79 -1.55 -7.52
CA LEU A 50 20.30 -2.02 -8.81
C LEU A 50 19.25 -1.90 -9.92
N GLN A 51 18.01 -2.32 -9.68
CA GLN A 51 16.97 -2.21 -10.70
C GLN A 51 16.69 -0.74 -11.08
N THR A 52 16.64 0.18 -10.10
CA THR A 52 16.46 1.60 -10.38
C THR A 52 17.63 2.16 -11.20
N VAL A 53 18.87 1.80 -10.87
CA VAL A 53 20.06 2.20 -11.64
C VAL A 53 19.98 1.74 -13.08
N PHE A 54 19.70 0.45 -13.34
CA PHE A 54 19.62 -0.07 -14.70
C PHE A 54 18.46 0.52 -15.49
N TYR A 55 17.31 0.78 -14.84
CA TYR A 55 16.19 1.48 -15.46
C TYR A 55 16.56 2.90 -15.87
N THR A 56 17.19 3.66 -14.97
CA THR A 56 17.63 5.05 -15.23
C THR A 56 18.70 5.11 -16.32
N ILE A 57 19.69 4.21 -16.29
CA ILE A 57 20.70 4.12 -17.37
C ILE A 57 20.04 3.77 -18.69
N GLY A 58 19.10 2.82 -18.71
CA GLY A 58 18.33 2.45 -19.89
C GLY A 58 17.59 3.66 -20.49
N ALA A 59 16.88 4.42 -19.66
CA ALA A 59 16.20 5.64 -20.08
C ALA A 59 17.17 6.70 -20.65
N PHE A 60 18.33 6.88 -20.03
CA PHE A 60 19.37 7.78 -20.52
C PHE A 60 19.97 7.33 -21.87
N LEU A 61 20.17 6.03 -22.05
CA LEU A 61 20.60 5.44 -23.32
C LEU A 61 19.58 5.66 -24.42
N VAL A 62 18.27 5.54 -24.14
CA VAL A 62 17.21 5.89 -25.11
C VAL A 62 17.38 7.35 -25.57
N GLY A 63 17.54 8.28 -24.63
CA GLY A 63 17.77 9.69 -24.96
C GLY A 63 19.00 9.91 -25.85
N LYS A 64 20.13 9.24 -25.55
CA LYS A 64 21.33 9.30 -26.39
C LYS A 64 21.14 8.70 -27.78
N ILE A 65 20.42 7.59 -27.90
CA ILE A 65 20.12 6.96 -29.18
C ILE A 65 19.28 7.92 -30.05
N ILE A 66 18.27 8.56 -29.45
CA ILE A 66 17.46 9.57 -30.15
C ILE A 66 18.34 10.75 -30.60
N GLY A 67 19.16 11.30 -29.71
CA GLY A 67 20.01 12.46 -30.03
C GLY A 67 21.09 12.19 -31.09
N ILE A 68 21.67 10.99 -31.12
CA ILE A 68 22.77 10.67 -32.06
C ILE A 68 22.23 10.21 -33.42
N PHE A 69 21.16 9.41 -33.44
CA PHE A 69 20.70 8.74 -34.66
C PHE A 69 19.44 9.36 -35.26
N PHE A 70 18.51 9.87 -34.46
CA PHE A 70 17.21 10.35 -34.95
C PHE A 70 17.18 11.87 -35.13
N GLU A 71 17.73 12.64 -34.19
CA GLU A 71 17.74 14.12 -34.28
C GLU A 71 18.42 14.66 -35.55
N PRO A 72 19.62 14.18 -35.97
CA PRO A 72 20.26 14.71 -37.16
C PRO A 72 19.42 14.55 -38.43
N ILE A 73 18.70 13.43 -38.55
CA ILE A 73 17.83 13.12 -39.69
C ILE A 73 16.66 14.10 -39.76
N ILE A 74 16.07 14.41 -38.60
CA ILE A 74 14.93 15.35 -38.50
C ILE A 74 15.36 16.76 -38.93
N TYR A 75 16.58 17.18 -38.57
CA TYR A 75 17.13 18.49 -38.94
C TYR A 75 17.81 18.52 -40.32
N GLY A 76 17.69 17.45 -41.12
CA GLY A 76 18.29 17.36 -42.46
C GLY A 76 19.82 17.33 -42.45
N GLN A 77 20.43 17.03 -41.31
CA GLN A 77 21.88 16.85 -41.15
C GLN A 77 22.24 15.36 -41.33
N LYS A 78 23.43 15.09 -41.86
CA LYS A 78 23.95 13.72 -41.92
C LYS A 78 24.23 13.26 -40.50
N ALA A 79 23.63 12.15 -40.07
CA ALA A 79 23.90 11.58 -38.75
C ALA A 79 25.40 11.31 -38.60
N ILE A 80 25.93 11.50 -37.39
CA ILE A 80 27.35 11.25 -37.06
C ILE A 80 27.69 9.75 -37.27
N SER A 81 26.67 8.90 -37.22
CA SER A 81 26.73 7.46 -37.48
C SER A 81 25.47 7.01 -38.21
N ASP A 82 25.62 6.21 -39.26
CA ASP A 82 24.49 5.63 -39.99
C ASP A 82 23.85 4.52 -39.16
N PHE A 83 22.56 4.23 -39.37
CA PHE A 83 21.88 3.10 -38.71
C PHE A 83 22.50 1.73 -39.04
N GLY A 84 23.30 1.64 -40.10
CA GLY A 84 24.07 0.47 -40.47
C GLY A 84 25.39 0.31 -39.70
N ASP A 85 25.80 1.30 -38.90
CA ASP A 85 27.05 1.25 -38.16
C ASP A 85 26.98 0.28 -36.98
N LEU A 86 28.10 -0.42 -36.75
CA LEU A 86 28.27 -1.30 -35.58
C LEU A 86 28.02 -0.54 -34.25
N ASN A 87 28.27 0.77 -34.23
CA ASN A 87 28.00 1.62 -33.06
C ASN A 87 26.50 1.64 -32.69
N PHE A 88 25.60 1.71 -33.67
CA PHE A 88 24.15 1.66 -33.42
C PHE A 88 23.77 0.32 -32.79
N PHE A 89 24.31 -0.77 -33.32
CA PHE A 89 24.11 -2.11 -32.78
C PHE A 89 24.63 -2.23 -31.34
N PHE A 90 25.80 -1.69 -31.02
CA PHE A 90 26.33 -1.69 -29.64
C PHE A 90 25.46 -0.87 -28.68
N TYR A 91 24.92 0.28 -29.10
CA TYR A 91 23.98 1.05 -28.28
C TYR A 91 22.68 0.27 -28.02
N LEU A 92 22.13 -0.39 -29.03
CA LEU A 92 20.93 -1.24 -28.88
C LEU A 92 21.20 -2.47 -27.99
N LEU A 93 22.36 -3.10 -28.14
CA LEU A 93 22.77 -4.22 -27.30
C LEU A 93 22.94 -3.78 -25.85
N GLY A 94 23.60 -2.64 -25.61
CA GLY A 94 23.72 -2.04 -24.29
C GLY A 94 22.37 -1.68 -23.67
N LEU A 95 21.45 -1.13 -24.47
CA LEU A 95 20.08 -0.83 -24.05
C LEU A 95 19.32 -2.10 -23.65
N SER A 96 19.38 -3.13 -24.49
CA SER A 96 18.76 -4.43 -24.24
C SER A 96 19.30 -5.06 -22.96
N LEU A 97 20.62 -5.06 -22.79
CA LEU A 97 21.28 -5.57 -21.59
C LEU A 97 20.83 -4.82 -20.33
N CYS A 98 20.70 -3.49 -20.38
CA CYS A 98 20.19 -2.70 -19.26
C CYS A 98 18.76 -3.11 -18.87
N PHE A 99 17.86 -3.26 -19.84
CA PHE A 99 16.48 -3.66 -19.54
C PHE A 99 16.35 -5.11 -19.07
N ILE A 100 17.19 -6.02 -19.57
CA ILE A 100 17.26 -7.41 -19.09
C ILE A 100 17.73 -7.43 -17.64
N LEU A 101 18.82 -6.73 -17.32
CA LEU A 101 19.33 -6.63 -15.94
C LEU A 101 18.30 -5.97 -15.02
N TYR A 102 17.67 -4.89 -15.46
CA TYR A 102 16.54 -4.28 -14.75
C TYR A 102 15.44 -5.31 -14.43
N ALA A 103 14.99 -6.10 -15.41
CA ALA A 103 13.95 -7.10 -15.20
C ALA A 103 14.39 -8.20 -14.21
N ILE A 104 15.64 -8.66 -14.30
CA ILE A 104 16.20 -9.66 -13.38
C ILE A 104 16.24 -9.12 -11.96
N PHE A 105 16.80 -7.93 -11.74
CA PHE A 105 16.90 -7.35 -10.40
C PHE A 105 15.52 -7.01 -9.84
N ARG A 106 14.60 -6.53 -10.67
CA ARG A 106 13.20 -6.30 -10.27
C ARG A 106 12.52 -7.58 -9.81
N TYR A 107 12.75 -8.70 -10.51
CA TYR A 107 12.21 -10.00 -10.11
C TYR A 107 12.83 -10.48 -8.78
N LEU A 108 14.16 -10.38 -8.64
CA LEU A 108 14.87 -10.77 -7.41
C LEU A 108 14.45 -9.92 -6.20
N GLU A 109 14.24 -8.63 -6.42
CA GLU A 109 13.69 -7.70 -5.43
C GLU A 109 12.31 -8.17 -4.98
N LEU A 110 11.36 -8.35 -5.91
CA LEU A 110 10.00 -8.77 -5.61
C LEU A 110 9.97 -10.10 -4.87
N ARG A 111 10.79 -11.08 -5.30
CA ARG A 111 10.90 -12.38 -4.64
C ARG A 111 11.42 -12.26 -3.21
N SER A 112 12.51 -11.52 -3.00
CA SER A 112 13.11 -11.32 -1.65
C SER A 112 12.09 -10.74 -0.68
N TYR A 113 11.32 -9.79 -1.17
CA TYR A 113 10.28 -9.09 -0.46
C TYR A 113 9.08 -9.98 -0.11
N ILE A 114 8.64 -10.84 -1.04
CA ILE A 114 7.63 -11.87 -0.79
C ILE A 114 8.13 -12.87 0.27
N ASP A 115 9.37 -13.32 0.19
CA ASP A 115 9.96 -14.25 1.17
C ASP A 115 9.97 -13.66 2.58
N ILE A 116 10.31 -12.37 2.72
CA ILE A 116 10.23 -11.65 4.00
C ILE A 116 8.79 -11.63 4.53
N SER A 117 7.81 -11.36 3.66
CA SER A 117 6.38 -11.35 4.05
C SER A 117 5.93 -12.72 4.57
N TYR A 118 6.28 -13.81 3.87
CA TYR A 118 5.93 -15.16 4.29
C TYR A 118 6.59 -15.54 5.62
N LYS A 119 7.89 -15.29 5.77
CA LYS A 119 8.61 -15.56 7.02
C LYS A 119 8.03 -14.77 8.20
N THR A 120 7.73 -13.48 7.98
CA THR A 120 7.10 -12.60 8.98
C THR A 120 5.72 -13.12 9.40
N THR A 121 4.90 -13.49 8.41
CA THR A 121 3.57 -14.08 8.63
C THR A 121 3.66 -15.37 9.42
N GLN A 122 4.61 -16.25 9.08
CA GLN A 122 4.82 -17.50 9.80
C GLN A 122 5.22 -17.25 11.26
N ASN A 123 6.10 -16.28 11.52
CA ASN A 123 6.50 -15.95 12.88
C ASN A 123 5.34 -15.35 13.70
N LEU A 124 4.60 -14.40 13.11
CA LEU A 124 3.40 -13.82 13.74
C LEU A 124 2.36 -14.89 14.08
N ARG A 125 2.11 -15.83 13.16
CA ARG A 125 1.16 -16.93 13.39
C ARG A 125 1.64 -17.86 14.50
N LYS A 126 2.94 -18.18 14.56
CA LYS A 126 3.51 -18.98 15.66
C LYS A 126 3.34 -18.31 17.02
N GLU A 127 3.67 -17.02 17.12
CA GLU A 127 3.55 -16.27 18.38
C GLU A 127 2.09 -16.15 18.84
N ILE A 128 1.17 -15.85 17.93
CA ILE A 128 -0.26 -15.76 18.24
C ILE A 128 -0.81 -17.13 18.63
N TYR A 129 -0.41 -18.20 17.94
CA TYR A 129 -0.82 -19.56 18.28
C TYR A 129 -0.34 -19.97 19.68
N HIS A 130 0.93 -19.73 20.01
CA HIS A 130 1.44 -19.96 21.36
C HIS A 130 0.73 -19.14 22.42
N LYS A 131 0.37 -17.88 22.11
CA LYS A 131 -0.37 -17.04 23.03
C LYS A 131 -1.80 -17.55 23.23
N LEU A 132 -2.45 -18.01 22.16
CA LEU A 132 -3.80 -18.57 22.19
C LEU A 132 -3.86 -19.83 23.06
N GLN A 133 -2.87 -20.73 22.94
CA GLN A 133 -2.77 -21.94 23.77
C GLN A 133 -2.60 -21.64 25.27
N ASN A 134 -1.92 -20.55 25.60
CA ASN A 134 -1.66 -20.14 26.99
C ASN A 134 -2.73 -19.19 27.56
N THR A 135 -3.80 -18.94 26.79
CA THR A 135 -4.87 -18.02 27.20
C THR A 135 -5.92 -18.78 28.04
N PRO A 136 -6.39 -18.23 29.18
CA PRO A 136 -7.36 -18.90 30.03
C PRO A 136 -8.67 -19.19 29.29
N LEU A 137 -9.26 -20.35 29.56
CA LEU A 137 -10.46 -20.86 28.88
C LEU A 137 -11.63 -19.86 28.90
N TYR A 138 -11.82 -19.13 30.00
CA TYR A 138 -12.85 -18.08 30.11
C TYR A 138 -12.75 -17.01 29.01
N TYR A 139 -11.54 -16.63 28.57
CA TYR A 139 -11.39 -15.67 27.47
C TYR A 139 -11.80 -16.29 26.13
N LEU A 140 -11.52 -17.57 25.93
CA LEU A 140 -11.90 -18.29 24.72
C LEU A 140 -13.42 -18.45 24.64
N ASP A 141 -14.10 -18.74 25.76
CA ASP A 141 -15.56 -18.86 25.84
C ASP A 141 -16.30 -17.55 25.48
N THR A 142 -15.64 -16.40 25.60
CA THR A 142 -16.22 -15.09 25.26
C THR A 142 -16.06 -14.69 23.79
N LYS A 143 -15.32 -15.49 22.99
CA LYS A 143 -15.04 -15.21 21.57
C LYS A 143 -15.73 -16.25 20.69
N LYS A 144 -16.17 -15.83 19.50
CA LYS A 144 -16.67 -16.79 18.50
C LYS A 144 -15.49 -17.51 17.88
N ASP A 145 -15.59 -18.83 17.69
CA ASP A 145 -14.52 -19.64 17.08
C ASP A 145 -14.07 -19.06 15.71
N GLY A 146 -15.01 -18.55 14.92
CA GLY A 146 -14.74 -17.91 13.63
C GLY A 146 -13.91 -16.62 13.71
N ASP A 147 -14.01 -15.86 14.81
CA ASP A 147 -13.22 -14.64 15.00
C ASP A 147 -11.74 -15.00 15.24
N LEU A 148 -11.49 -16.11 15.96
CA LEU A 148 -10.13 -16.60 16.21
C LEU A 148 -9.46 -17.14 14.94
N ILE A 149 -10.21 -17.86 14.10
CA ILE A 149 -9.72 -18.35 12.80
C ILE A 149 -9.42 -17.17 11.87
N THR A 150 -10.32 -16.19 11.80
CA THR A 150 -10.14 -14.98 10.98
C THR A 150 -8.88 -14.22 11.41
N LEU A 151 -8.65 -14.09 12.72
CA LEU A 151 -7.43 -13.49 13.26
C LEU A 151 -6.17 -14.25 12.81
N LEU A 152 -6.17 -15.59 12.89
CA LEU A 152 -5.01 -16.43 12.55
C LEU A 152 -4.66 -16.46 11.06
N ILE A 153 -5.64 -16.23 10.19
CA ILE A 153 -5.48 -16.34 8.74
C ILE A 153 -5.52 -14.97 8.09
N ILE A 154 -6.65 -14.28 8.16
CA ILE A 154 -6.93 -13.07 7.37
C ILE A 154 -6.19 -11.87 7.95
N ASP A 155 -6.34 -11.62 9.26
CA ASP A 155 -5.78 -10.40 9.86
C ASP A 155 -4.25 -10.41 9.84
N ILE A 156 -3.62 -11.55 10.17
CA ILE A 156 -2.16 -11.68 10.12
C ILE A 156 -1.64 -11.50 8.68
N ASN A 157 -2.26 -12.15 7.69
CA ASN A 157 -1.85 -12.00 6.30
C ASN A 157 -1.98 -10.54 5.84
N ASN A 158 -3.08 -9.88 6.18
CA ASN A 158 -3.31 -8.47 5.84
C ASN A 158 -2.27 -7.56 6.48
N VAL A 159 -1.94 -7.77 7.76
CA VAL A 159 -0.92 -7.00 8.47
C VAL A 159 0.45 -7.19 7.81
N SER A 160 0.88 -8.43 7.57
CA SER A 160 2.16 -8.73 6.94
C SER A 160 2.26 -8.15 5.53
N ASN A 161 1.24 -8.36 4.71
CA ASN A 161 1.21 -7.86 3.34
C ASN A 161 1.22 -6.33 3.29
N SER A 162 0.46 -5.67 4.18
CA SER A 162 0.42 -4.20 4.23
C SER A 162 1.77 -3.62 4.66
N LEU A 163 2.42 -4.22 5.65
CA LEU A 163 3.77 -3.81 6.07
C LEU A 163 4.77 -4.00 4.95
N PHE A 164 4.72 -5.15 4.30
CA PHE A 164 5.56 -5.47 3.17
C PHE A 164 5.40 -4.43 2.05
N GLN A 165 4.18 -4.17 1.58
CA GLN A 165 3.90 -3.18 0.53
C GLN A 165 4.32 -1.78 0.95
N THR A 166 4.11 -1.41 2.20
CA THR A 166 4.52 -0.08 2.71
C THR A 166 6.04 0.07 2.68
N ILE A 167 6.77 -0.95 3.11
CA ILE A 167 8.24 -0.93 3.18
C ILE A 167 8.84 -0.95 1.77
N SER A 168 8.41 -1.89 0.92
CA SER A 168 8.93 -1.99 -0.45
C SER A 168 8.54 -0.78 -1.28
N GLY A 169 7.29 -0.33 -1.19
CA GLY A 169 6.81 0.86 -1.87
C GLY A 169 7.55 2.13 -1.43
N PHE A 170 7.82 2.29 -0.13
CA PHE A 170 8.57 3.44 0.40
C PHE A 170 10.00 3.49 -0.16
N PHE A 171 10.76 2.39 -0.07
CA PHE A 171 12.13 2.35 -0.57
C PHE A 171 12.19 2.53 -2.08
N ASN A 172 11.32 1.86 -2.84
CA ASN A 172 11.26 2.01 -4.29
C ASN A 172 10.92 3.45 -4.70
N SER A 173 9.93 4.07 -4.05
CA SER A 173 9.54 5.45 -4.36
C SER A 173 10.67 6.43 -4.01
N LEU A 174 11.33 6.22 -2.87
CA LEU A 174 12.44 7.06 -2.43
C LEU A 174 13.64 6.97 -3.37
N LEU A 175 14.07 5.74 -3.70
CA LEU A 175 15.18 5.52 -4.62
C LEU A 175 14.86 6.06 -6.02
N SER A 176 13.67 5.76 -6.54
CA SER A 176 13.25 6.26 -7.86
C SER A 176 13.23 7.78 -7.91
N LEU A 177 12.74 8.45 -6.85
CA LEU A 177 12.75 9.91 -6.75
C LEU A 177 14.18 10.47 -6.76
N ILE A 178 15.08 9.89 -5.96
CA ILE A 178 16.48 10.34 -5.89
C ILE A 178 17.15 10.16 -7.26
N PHE A 179 17.07 8.96 -7.85
CA PHE A 179 17.70 8.67 -9.14
C PHE A 179 17.10 9.50 -10.29
N ALA A 180 15.79 9.77 -10.29
CA ALA A 180 15.16 10.64 -11.26
C ALA A 180 15.71 12.08 -11.16
N ILE A 181 15.79 12.64 -9.94
CA ILE A 181 16.34 14.00 -9.74
C ILE A 181 17.80 14.06 -10.17
N VAL A 182 18.62 13.09 -9.78
CA VAL A 182 20.04 13.03 -10.18
C VAL A 182 20.16 12.95 -11.70
N ALA A 183 19.42 12.05 -12.34
CA ALA A 183 19.45 11.88 -13.80
C ALA A 183 19.00 13.15 -14.54
N MET A 184 17.94 13.82 -14.07
CA MET A 184 17.48 15.07 -14.68
C MET A 184 18.53 16.18 -14.57
N ASN A 185 19.21 16.30 -13.42
CA ASN A 185 20.27 17.29 -13.23
C ASN A 185 21.50 17.02 -14.10
N LEU A 186 21.83 15.73 -14.33
CA LEU A 186 22.92 15.33 -15.23
C LEU A 186 22.64 15.65 -16.70
N VAL A 187 21.38 15.54 -17.15
CA VAL A 187 20.99 15.88 -18.53
C VAL A 187 20.95 17.39 -18.73
N SER A 188 20.20 18.10 -17.89
CA SER A 188 20.11 19.57 -17.94
C SER A 188 19.61 20.13 -16.62
N SER A 189 20.50 20.81 -15.89
CA SER A 189 20.14 21.45 -14.63
C SER A 189 19.13 22.60 -14.82
N LEU A 190 19.12 23.27 -15.98
CA LEU A 190 18.14 24.30 -16.29
C LEU A 190 16.73 23.73 -16.42
N LEU A 191 16.58 22.60 -17.11
CA LEU A 191 15.28 21.94 -17.25
C LEU A 191 14.81 21.38 -15.89
N SER A 192 15.73 20.84 -15.09
CA SER A 192 15.43 20.41 -13.72
C SER A 192 14.92 21.55 -12.83
N LEU A 193 15.52 22.74 -12.93
CA LEU A 193 15.09 23.92 -12.16
C LEU A 193 13.67 24.39 -12.53
N ILE A 194 13.24 24.18 -13.78
CA ILE A 194 11.88 24.50 -14.22
C ILE A 194 10.88 23.42 -13.76
N VAL A 195 11.25 22.14 -13.83
CA VAL A 195 10.33 21.03 -13.49
C VAL A 195 10.20 20.81 -11.98
N MET A 196 11.23 21.09 -11.19
CA MET A 196 11.19 20.85 -9.74
C MET A 196 10.07 21.67 -9.04
N PRO A 197 9.91 22.99 -9.29
CA PRO A 197 8.82 23.78 -8.72
C PRO A 197 7.44 23.31 -9.17
N THR A 198 7.28 22.90 -10.43
CA THR A 198 5.99 22.40 -10.92
C THR A 198 5.62 21.07 -10.26
N ALA A 199 6.59 20.17 -10.08
CA ALA A 199 6.40 18.92 -9.33
C ALA A 199 6.00 19.18 -7.86
N PHE A 200 6.64 20.14 -7.18
CA PHE A 200 6.25 20.53 -5.82
C PHE A 200 4.86 21.16 -5.76
N LEU A 201 4.50 21.98 -6.75
CA LEU A 201 3.17 22.60 -6.84
C LEU A 201 2.09 21.54 -7.04
N ILE A 202 2.34 20.53 -7.89
CA ILE A 202 1.47 19.36 -8.06
C ILE A 202 1.34 18.61 -6.74
N TYR A 203 2.46 18.28 -6.08
CA TYR A 203 2.45 17.59 -4.79
C TYR A 203 1.61 18.33 -3.75
N PHE A 204 1.79 19.65 -3.62
CA PHE A 204 1.05 20.45 -2.66
C PHE A 204 -0.46 20.52 -2.98
N SER A 205 -0.79 20.65 -4.27
CA SER A 205 -2.18 20.65 -4.75
C SER A 205 -2.88 19.33 -4.43
N VAL A 206 -2.22 18.20 -4.72
CA VAL A 206 -2.70 16.85 -4.39
C VAL A 206 -2.83 16.67 -2.87
N PHE A 207 -1.85 17.14 -2.09
CA PHE A 207 -1.87 17.02 -0.64
C PHE A 207 -3.07 17.76 -0.01
N LEU A 208 -3.29 19.03 -0.40
CA LEU A 208 -4.44 19.81 0.06
C LEU A 208 -5.76 19.14 -0.32
N TYR A 209 -5.82 18.60 -1.52
CA TYR A 209 -6.98 17.92 -2.04
C TYR A 209 -7.32 16.64 -1.26
N ILE A 210 -6.34 15.75 -1.07
CA ILE A 210 -6.49 14.53 -0.27
C ILE A 210 -6.98 14.88 1.13
N ARG A 211 -6.39 15.92 1.75
CA ARG A 211 -6.79 16.37 3.10
C ARG A 211 -8.25 16.80 3.15
N ARG A 212 -8.77 17.43 2.10
CA ARG A 212 -10.19 17.83 2.00
C ARG A 212 -11.10 16.64 1.71
N SER A 213 -10.68 15.72 0.84
CA SER A 213 -11.43 14.51 0.48
C SER A 213 -11.56 13.50 1.64
N GLN A 214 -10.57 13.44 2.54
CA GLN A 214 -10.59 12.54 3.71
C GLN A 214 -11.87 12.62 4.54
N LYS A 215 -12.43 13.83 4.74
CA LYS A 215 -13.67 13.99 5.51
C LYS A 215 -14.85 13.29 4.83
N HIS A 216 -14.94 13.39 3.51
CA HIS A 216 -15.99 12.76 2.72
C HIS A 216 -15.81 11.24 2.65
N PHE A 217 -14.56 10.78 2.49
CA PHE A 217 -14.23 9.37 2.56
C PHE A 217 -14.66 8.76 3.90
N HIS A 218 -14.33 9.40 5.02
CA HIS A 218 -14.76 8.95 6.35
C HIS A 218 -16.28 8.91 6.50
N ALA A 219 -16.99 9.94 6.03
CA ALA A 219 -18.45 9.95 6.06
C ALA A 219 -19.05 8.81 5.22
N ASN A 220 -18.48 8.54 4.05
CA ASN A 220 -18.90 7.46 3.17
C ASN A 220 -18.67 6.09 3.83
N THR A 221 -17.47 5.85 4.39
CA THR A 221 -17.15 4.61 5.13
C THR A 221 -18.11 4.40 6.31
N GLN A 222 -18.43 5.45 7.07
CA GLN A 222 -19.39 5.35 8.17
C GLN A 222 -20.82 5.07 7.70
N ALA A 223 -21.23 5.61 6.55
CA ALA A 223 -22.53 5.34 5.97
C ALA A 223 -22.66 3.87 5.54
N PHE A 224 -21.65 3.32 4.86
CA PHE A 224 -21.61 1.88 4.54
C PHE A 224 -21.52 1.00 5.79
N ALA A 225 -20.80 1.42 6.84
CA ALA A 225 -20.76 0.69 8.11
C ALA A 225 -22.16 0.59 8.75
N ARG A 226 -22.95 1.69 8.72
CA ARG A 226 -24.34 1.68 9.19
C ARG A 226 -25.23 0.73 8.38
N LEU A 227 -25.10 0.73 7.05
CA LEU A 227 -25.82 -0.21 6.18
C LEU A 227 -25.47 -1.66 6.50
N ASN A 228 -24.17 -1.98 6.58
CA ASN A 228 -23.71 -3.34 6.88
C ASN A 228 -24.18 -3.80 8.26
N SER A 229 -24.16 -2.92 9.26
CA SER A 229 -24.70 -3.21 10.60
C SER A 229 -26.20 -3.49 10.54
N PHE A 230 -26.97 -2.67 9.82
CA PHE A 230 -28.40 -2.85 9.65
C PHE A 230 -28.73 -4.18 8.96
N VAL A 231 -28.06 -4.49 7.86
CA VAL A 231 -28.24 -5.76 7.13
C VAL A 231 -27.93 -6.95 8.05
N LYS A 232 -26.81 -6.90 8.79
CA LYS A 232 -26.42 -7.97 9.72
C LYS A 232 -27.45 -8.19 10.82
N GLU A 233 -27.99 -7.11 11.39
CA GLU A 233 -29.05 -7.18 12.40
C GLU A 233 -30.34 -7.77 11.81
N MET A 234 -30.74 -7.34 10.61
CA MET A 234 -31.94 -7.84 9.95
C MET A 234 -31.82 -9.31 9.54
N LEU A 235 -30.62 -9.77 9.13
CA LEU A 235 -30.37 -11.18 8.85
C LEU A 235 -30.48 -12.05 10.12
N ASN A 236 -29.91 -11.60 11.23
CA ASN A 236 -30.06 -12.28 12.53
C ASN A 236 -31.52 -12.29 13.00
N ASN A 237 -32.27 -11.21 12.73
CA ASN A 237 -33.67 -11.05 13.13
C ASN A 237 -34.67 -11.43 12.03
N ALA A 238 -34.24 -12.18 11.00
CA ALA A 238 -35.10 -12.50 9.84
C ALA A 238 -36.35 -13.30 10.26
N LYS A 239 -36.18 -14.26 11.18
CA LYS A 239 -37.29 -15.07 11.72
C LYS A 239 -38.32 -14.20 12.46
N VAL A 240 -37.85 -13.29 13.32
CA VAL A 240 -38.71 -12.36 14.05
C VAL A 240 -39.48 -11.44 13.09
N THR A 241 -38.76 -10.87 12.12
CA THR A 241 -39.36 -10.00 11.10
C THR A 241 -40.47 -10.70 10.31
N ASN A 242 -40.27 -11.98 9.98
CA ASN A 242 -41.26 -12.78 9.26
C ASN A 242 -42.48 -13.11 10.10
N VAL A 243 -42.30 -13.55 11.34
CA VAL A 243 -43.41 -13.88 12.26
C VAL A 243 -44.30 -12.67 12.52
N PHE A 244 -43.71 -11.49 12.70
CA PHE A 244 -44.45 -10.25 12.95
C PHE A 244 -44.88 -9.50 11.68
N HIS A 245 -44.66 -10.07 10.49
CA HIS A 245 -45.01 -9.46 9.19
C HIS A 245 -44.47 -8.02 9.02
N LYS A 246 -43.24 -7.76 9.49
CA LYS A 246 -42.61 -6.42 9.50
C LYS A 246 -41.71 -6.16 8.28
N GLN A 247 -41.79 -6.96 7.21
CA GLN A 247 -40.90 -6.81 6.04
C GLN A 247 -41.00 -5.43 5.39
N LYS A 248 -42.21 -4.87 5.27
CA LYS A 248 -42.44 -3.51 4.74
C LYS A 248 -41.74 -2.43 5.59
N PHE A 249 -41.71 -2.60 6.91
CA PHE A 249 -41.03 -1.67 7.83
C PHE A 249 -39.51 -1.75 7.65
N VAL A 250 -38.96 -2.96 7.59
CA VAL A 250 -37.53 -3.18 7.34
C VAL A 250 -37.10 -2.59 6.00
N TYR A 251 -37.89 -2.82 4.94
CA TYR A 251 -37.64 -2.24 3.62
C TYR A 251 -37.65 -0.70 3.63
N LYS A 252 -38.59 -0.08 4.37
CA LYS A 252 -38.64 1.38 4.53
C LYS A 252 -37.38 1.93 5.20
N ASN A 253 -36.88 1.26 6.24
CA ASN A 253 -35.65 1.65 6.93
C ASN A 253 -34.42 1.46 6.03
N LEU A 254 -34.35 0.34 5.30
CA LEU A 254 -33.30 0.10 4.31
C LEU A 254 -33.26 1.22 3.27
N LYS A 255 -34.42 1.57 2.69
CA LYS A 255 -34.54 2.65 1.70
C LYS A 255 -34.07 4.00 2.26
N LYS A 256 -34.36 4.29 3.53
CA LYS A 256 -33.87 5.50 4.20
C LYS A 256 -32.34 5.52 4.30
N ILE A 257 -31.74 4.42 4.76
CA ILE A 257 -30.27 4.28 4.88
C ILE A 257 -29.60 4.37 3.51
N THR A 258 -30.16 3.71 2.49
CA THR A 258 -29.63 3.75 1.12
C THR A 258 -29.70 5.15 0.52
N ASN A 259 -30.79 5.89 0.73
CA ASN A 259 -30.90 7.28 0.29
C ASN A 259 -29.87 8.20 0.98
N ASP A 260 -29.64 8.01 2.28
CA ASP A 260 -28.62 8.75 3.02
C ASP A 260 -27.22 8.45 2.47
N ILE A 261 -26.93 7.18 2.15
CA ILE A 261 -25.68 6.77 1.51
C ILE A 261 -25.54 7.42 0.14
N GLN A 262 -26.56 7.34 -0.72
CA GLN A 262 -26.52 7.97 -2.05
C GLN A 262 -26.19 9.46 -1.96
N ASN A 263 -26.81 10.19 -1.04
CA ASN A 263 -26.53 11.62 -0.85
C ASN A 263 -25.10 11.89 -0.36
N ILE A 264 -24.58 11.07 0.56
CA ILE A 264 -23.22 11.19 1.08
C ILE A 264 -22.18 10.82 0.01
N SER A 265 -22.39 9.70 -0.67
CA SER A 265 -21.52 9.22 -1.74
C SER A 265 -21.52 10.18 -2.92
N TYR A 266 -22.68 10.69 -3.36
CA TYR A 266 -22.74 11.67 -4.45
C TYR A 266 -21.92 12.92 -4.14
N LYS A 267 -22.09 13.50 -2.95
CA LYS A 267 -21.30 14.67 -2.53
C LYS A 267 -19.81 14.35 -2.45
N GLY A 268 -19.45 13.18 -1.90
CA GLY A 268 -18.07 12.73 -1.78
C GLY A 268 -17.41 12.47 -3.13
N ASP A 269 -18.10 11.78 -4.03
CA ASP A 269 -17.62 11.39 -5.34
C ASP A 269 -17.48 12.59 -6.28
N VAL A 270 -18.41 13.54 -6.25
CA VAL A 270 -18.26 14.78 -7.03
C VAL A 270 -17.01 15.52 -6.57
N ILE A 271 -16.82 15.68 -5.26
CA ILE A 271 -15.62 16.33 -4.72
C ILE A 271 -14.37 15.53 -5.10
N SER A 272 -14.42 14.19 -5.03
CA SER A 272 -13.30 13.27 -5.29
C SER A 272 -12.93 13.11 -6.77
N ARG A 273 -13.90 13.21 -7.68
CA ARG A 273 -13.71 13.02 -9.13
C ARG A 273 -13.44 14.33 -9.86
N SER A 274 -13.84 15.46 -9.29
CA SER A 274 -13.55 16.77 -9.87
C SER A 274 -12.05 17.01 -10.06
N PHE A 275 -11.22 16.36 -9.25
CA PHE A 275 -9.76 16.42 -9.37
C PHE A 275 -9.22 15.40 -10.37
N ASP A 276 -9.80 14.20 -10.46
CA ASP A 276 -9.33 13.17 -11.41
C ASP A 276 -9.29 13.68 -12.85
N ILE A 277 -10.25 14.53 -13.25
CA ILE A 277 -10.30 15.16 -14.58
C ILE A 277 -9.02 15.96 -14.91
N PHE A 278 -8.39 16.58 -13.92
CA PHE A 278 -7.18 17.37 -14.12
C PHE A 278 -5.90 16.53 -14.17
N TYR A 279 -5.93 15.26 -13.71
CA TYR A 279 -4.74 14.44 -13.53
C TYR A 279 -4.78 13.07 -14.23
N SER A 280 -5.90 12.68 -14.83
CA SER A 280 -6.05 11.37 -15.50
C SER A 280 -5.56 11.33 -16.96
N TRP A 281 -4.61 12.18 -17.33
CA TRP A 281 -4.01 12.23 -18.68
C TRP A 281 -2.64 11.54 -18.70
#